data_AF-A0A9N9XRE7-F1
#
_entry.id   AF-A0A9N9XRE7-F1
#
_cell.length_a   1.000
_cell.length_b   1.000
_cell.length_c   1.000
_cell.angle_alpha   90.00
_cell.angle_beta   90.00
_cell.angle_gamma   90.00
#
_symmetry.space_group_name_H-M   'P 1'
#
loop_
_entity.id
_entity.type
_entity.pdbx_description
1 polymer ?
#
loop_
_entity_poly.entity_id
_entity_poly.type
_entity_poly.pdbx_seq_one_letter_code
_entity_poly.pdbx_strand_id
1 'polypeptide(L)'
;MNYDYNNSNFRRKNFTQRGKFDKSPGKYKQKVMLLKQMIREYVHENAALIDELEEVQINTIIRKEERKFLLRKLCEYEPQVALEVQNAAKESFPQSNSVSGTPTDPKKPRRKGHTEKRPSSRKSSSKSRKKIVQPIPVDHNGKPVFPIELGRLTVHSLGEVVHNKPDFHTEFSIYPAGYVSTRVYGSLQDPTQKCIYTCKISNANDMPRFEIASDDWNPPITGDTPDVCHSLLLQRINDSLSLNVVSTRPRGHDFFGLTHPTVQHLIQNSNGARRCSNYKWIKFEVSREASRNSQAYADDNDAGLSYEYLQRSINYCKYKMAPDVLQRPEDFVDSKDNLVLF
;
A
#
# COMPACT_ATOMS: atom_id res chain seq x y z
N MET A 1 62.15 21.32 -62.76
CA MET A 1 63.31 20.48 -62.43
C MET A 1 62.79 19.34 -61.57
N ASN A 2 62.58 18.15 -62.14
CA ASN A 2 63.57 17.06 -62.22
C ASN A 2 63.84 16.46 -60.82
N TYR A 3 63.63 15.18 -60.49
CA TYR A 3 63.58 13.98 -61.32
C TYR A 3 62.73 12.86 -60.69
N ASP A 4 62.08 12.10 -61.58
CA ASP A 4 61.61 10.73 -61.42
C ASP A 4 62.74 9.77 -61.01
N TYR A 5 62.35 8.65 -60.36
CA TYR A 5 62.91 7.35 -60.76
C TYR A 5 61.80 6.31 -60.99
N ASN A 6 61.67 6.01 -62.28
CA ASN A 6 60.96 4.95 -62.97
C ASN A 6 61.21 3.52 -62.40
N ASN A 7 60.16 2.68 -62.31
CA ASN A 7 59.75 1.63 -63.30
C ASN A 7 60.51 0.29 -63.06
N SER A 8 59.92 -0.88 -62.88
CA SER A 8 58.92 -1.55 -63.73
C SER A 8 58.56 -2.92 -63.13
N ASN A 9 57.30 -3.37 -63.24
CA ASN A 9 56.99 -4.53 -64.06
C ASN A 9 55.48 -4.77 -64.20
N PHE A 10 55.07 -4.83 -65.46
CA PHE A 10 53.76 -5.24 -65.96
C PHE A 10 53.43 -6.70 -65.60
N ARG A 11 52.18 -6.98 -65.17
CA ARG A 11 51.24 -7.77 -65.99
C ARG A 11 49.82 -7.76 -65.44
N ARG A 12 48.90 -7.36 -66.32
CA ARG A 12 47.44 -7.46 -66.22
C ARG A 12 46.99 -8.89 -65.89
N LYS A 13 45.99 -9.02 -65.00
CA LYS A 13 44.77 -9.84 -65.23
C LYS A 13 43.69 -9.43 -64.23
N ASN A 14 42.62 -8.82 -64.74
CA ASN A 14 41.36 -8.53 -64.04
C ASN A 14 40.72 -9.82 -63.52
N PHE A 15 40.17 -9.84 -62.30
CA PHE A 15 38.96 -10.61 -61.99
C PHE A 15 38.19 -9.97 -60.82
N THR A 16 37.06 -9.36 -61.19
CA THR A 16 35.79 -9.16 -60.46
C THR A 16 35.72 -8.50 -59.08
N GLN A 17 35.01 -7.37 -59.07
CA GLN A 17 34.30 -6.78 -57.94
C GLN A 17 33.57 -7.84 -57.10
N ARG A 18 33.81 -7.87 -55.78
CA ARG A 18 32.88 -8.47 -54.81
C ARG A 18 32.00 -7.36 -54.24
N GLY A 19 30.78 -7.26 -54.76
CA GLY A 19 29.72 -6.41 -54.23
C GLY A 19 29.37 -6.79 -52.80
N LYS A 20 29.22 -5.78 -51.94
CA LYS A 20 28.51 -5.91 -50.65
C LYS A 20 27.04 -6.14 -50.98
N PHE A 21 26.57 -7.38 -50.85
CA PHE A 21 25.15 -7.70 -50.90
C PHE A 21 24.49 -7.24 -49.60
N ASP A 22 23.74 -6.15 -49.67
CA ASP A 22 22.78 -5.75 -48.64
C ASP A 22 21.61 -6.75 -48.66
N LYS A 23 21.63 -7.74 -47.77
CA LYS A 23 20.54 -8.71 -47.65
C LYS A 23 19.38 -8.04 -46.91
N SER A 24 18.24 -7.93 -47.59
CA SER A 24 17.00 -7.43 -46.99
C SER A 24 16.72 -8.16 -45.66
N PRO A 25 16.33 -7.43 -44.59
CA PRO A 25 16.11 -8.05 -43.30
C PRO A 25 15.02 -9.12 -43.44
N GLY A 26 15.36 -10.37 -43.12
CA GLY A 26 14.41 -11.48 -43.22
C GLY A 26 13.14 -11.19 -42.41
N LYS A 27 12.02 -11.80 -42.80
CA LYS A 27 10.67 -11.56 -42.22
C LYS A 27 10.64 -11.54 -40.68
N TYR A 28 11.46 -12.38 -40.04
CA TYR A 28 11.59 -12.42 -38.58
C TYR A 28 12.31 -11.19 -38.01
N LYS A 29 13.37 -10.69 -38.66
CA LYS A 29 14.11 -9.49 -38.25
C LYS A 29 13.23 -8.24 -38.35
N GLN A 30 12.42 -8.12 -39.40
CA GLN A 30 11.41 -7.05 -39.54
C GLN A 30 10.36 -7.11 -38.43
N LYS A 31 9.84 -8.31 -38.13
CA LYS A 31 8.85 -8.50 -37.05
C LYS A 31 9.40 -8.10 -35.68
N VAL A 32 10.66 -8.48 -35.39
CA VAL A 32 11.33 -8.08 -34.15
C VAL A 32 11.58 -6.56 -34.11
N MET A 33 11.93 -5.93 -35.22
CA MET A 33 12.08 -4.48 -35.31
C MET A 33 10.75 -3.75 -35.03
N LEU A 34 9.64 -4.22 -35.60
CA LEU A 34 8.30 -3.67 -35.34
C LEU A 34 7.87 -3.86 -33.89
N LEU A 35 8.07 -5.05 -33.32
CA LEU A 35 7.78 -5.30 -31.90
C LEU A 35 8.59 -4.37 -30.98
N LYS A 36 9.87 -4.17 -31.27
CA LYS A 36 10.71 -3.22 -30.52
C LYS A 36 10.24 -1.79 -30.65
N GLN A 37 9.75 -1.38 -31.83
CA GLN A 37 9.18 -0.06 -32.05
C GLN A 37 7.88 0.12 -31.26
N MET A 38 6.96 -0.83 -31.33
CA MET A 38 5.71 -0.79 -30.55
C MET A 38 5.97 -0.77 -29.04
N ILE A 39 6.93 -1.55 -28.55
CA ILE A 39 7.28 -1.53 -27.12
C ILE A 39 7.78 -0.14 -26.71
N ARG A 40 8.62 0.52 -27.53
CA ARG A 40 9.05 1.89 -27.24
C ARG A 40 7.88 2.87 -27.23
N GLU A 41 7.01 2.79 -28.24
CA GLU A 41 5.82 3.65 -28.32
C GLU A 41 4.93 3.49 -27.09
N TYR A 42 4.66 2.26 -26.66
CA TYR A 42 3.89 2.00 -25.43
C TYR A 42 4.57 2.51 -24.16
N VAL A 43 5.90 2.42 -24.07
CA VAL A 43 6.64 2.98 -22.92
C VAL A 43 6.52 4.51 -22.90
N HIS A 44 6.61 5.17 -24.05
CA HIS A 44 6.44 6.62 -24.14
C HIS A 44 5.00 7.07 -23.85
N GLU A 45 4.01 6.33 -24.37
CA GLU A 45 2.60 6.59 -24.09
C GLU A 45 2.29 6.42 -22.60
N ASN A 46 2.77 5.34 -21.97
CA ASN A 46 2.62 5.13 -20.54
C ASN A 46 3.29 6.24 -19.72
N ALA A 47 4.46 6.73 -20.14
CA ALA A 47 5.13 7.84 -19.48
C ALA A 47 4.30 9.13 -19.57
N ALA A 48 3.77 9.47 -20.75
CA ALA A 48 2.91 10.63 -20.95
C ALA A 48 1.61 10.56 -20.11
N LEU A 49 0.99 9.38 -20.01
CA LEU A 49 -0.18 9.17 -19.18
C LEU A 49 0.11 9.32 -17.68
N ILE A 50 1.29 8.91 -17.23
CA ILE A 50 1.71 9.10 -15.83
C ILE A 50 1.89 10.59 -15.53
N ASP A 51 2.50 11.34 -16.45
CA ASP A 51 2.67 12.79 -16.30
C ASP A 51 1.31 13.51 -16.23
N GLU A 52 0.36 13.18 -17.13
CA GLU A 52 -1.00 13.73 -17.10
C GLU A 52 -1.75 13.36 -15.81
N LEU A 53 -1.62 12.11 -15.35
CA LEU A 53 -2.25 11.66 -14.12
C LEU A 53 -1.71 12.44 -12.91
N GLU A 54 -0.40 12.69 -12.86
CA GLU A 54 0.21 13.47 -11.79
C GLU A 54 -0.29 14.91 -11.81
N GLU A 55 -0.37 15.55 -12.99
CA GLU A 55 -0.91 16.90 -13.13
C GLU A 55 -2.37 16.99 -12.66
N VAL A 56 -3.21 16.04 -13.07
CA VAL A 56 -4.62 15.99 -12.66
C VAL A 56 -4.74 15.76 -11.15
N GLN A 57 -3.89 14.91 -10.56
CA GLN A 57 -3.86 14.69 -9.11
C GLN A 57 -3.47 15.96 -8.37
N ILE A 58 -2.43 16.68 -8.82
CA ILE A 58 -2.01 17.97 -8.25
C ILE A 58 -3.15 18.98 -8.31
N ASN A 59 -3.78 19.14 -9.48
CA ASN A 59 -4.92 20.05 -9.66
C ASN A 59 -6.11 19.67 -8.77
N THR A 60 -6.34 18.36 -8.58
CA THR A 60 -7.39 17.87 -7.68
C THR A 60 -7.08 18.21 -6.23
N ILE A 61 -5.82 18.11 -5.80
CA ILE A 61 -5.38 18.48 -4.46
C ILE A 61 -5.59 19.98 -4.23
N ILE A 62 -5.09 20.83 -5.15
CA ILE A 62 -5.21 22.28 -5.05
C ILE A 62 -6.69 22.69 -4.95
N ARG A 63 -7.55 22.20 -5.85
CA ARG A 63 -8.98 22.55 -5.81
C ARG A 63 -9.70 22.04 -4.57
N LYS A 64 -9.28 20.89 -4.02
CA LYS A 64 -9.81 20.40 -2.73
C LYS A 64 -9.43 21.32 -1.58
N GLU A 65 -8.20 21.85 -1.59
CA GLU A 65 -7.71 22.79 -0.58
C GLU A 65 -8.39 24.14 -0.70
N GLU A 66 -8.50 24.70 -1.91
CA GLU A 66 -9.24 25.94 -2.18
C GLU A 66 -10.69 25.82 -1.71
N ARG A 67 -11.37 24.71 -2.04
CA ARG A 67 -12.73 24.44 -1.57
C ARG A 67 -12.80 24.40 -0.05
N LYS A 68 -11.86 23.74 0.63
CA LYS A 68 -11.83 23.65 2.10
C LYS A 68 -11.56 25.02 2.73
N PHE A 69 -10.70 25.84 2.11
CA PHE A 69 -10.40 27.19 2.56
C PHE A 69 -11.61 28.11 2.43
N LEU A 70 -12.24 28.15 1.25
CA LEU A 70 -13.43 28.97 0.99
C LEU A 70 -14.59 28.56 1.89
N LEU A 71 -14.78 27.25 2.10
CA LEU A 71 -15.83 26.75 2.99
C LEU A 71 -15.60 27.15 4.46
N ARG A 72 -14.35 27.09 4.93
CA ARG A 72 -13.99 27.60 6.27
C ARG A 72 -14.28 29.08 6.39
N LYS A 73 -13.85 29.88 5.41
CA LYS A 73 -14.14 31.32 5.36
C LYS A 73 -15.63 31.61 5.36
N LEU A 74 -16.42 30.87 4.57
CA LEU A 74 -17.88 31.03 4.54
C LEU A 74 -18.51 30.73 5.92
N CYS A 75 -18.09 29.67 6.59
CA CYS A 75 -18.58 29.33 7.94
C CYS A 75 -18.21 30.39 9.00
N GLU A 76 -17.12 31.14 8.82
CA GLU A 76 -16.76 32.26 9.71
C GLU A 76 -17.75 33.44 9.58
N TYR A 77 -18.27 33.70 8.38
CA TYR A 77 -19.25 34.78 8.14
C TYR A 77 -20.70 34.33 8.37
N GLU A 78 -21.02 33.07 8.07
CA GLU A 78 -22.36 32.48 8.18
C GLU A 78 -22.32 31.18 9.01
N PRO A 79 -22.42 31.26 10.35
CA PRO A 79 -22.30 30.09 11.22
C PRO A 79 -23.44 29.06 11.04
N GLN A 80 -24.53 29.42 10.37
CA GLN A 80 -25.62 28.51 10.02
C GLN A 80 -25.19 27.48 8.95
N VAL A 81 -24.29 27.88 8.04
CA VAL A 81 -23.73 27.03 6.97
C VAL A 81 -22.90 25.89 7.56
N ALA A 82 -22.26 26.09 8.71
CA ALA A 82 -21.51 25.04 9.40
C ALA A 82 -22.42 23.86 9.83
N LEU A 83 -23.65 24.15 10.29
CA LEU A 83 -24.63 23.13 10.64
C LEU A 83 -25.12 22.35 9.40
N GLU A 84 -25.36 23.05 8.29
CA GLU A 84 -25.80 22.44 7.03
C GLU A 84 -24.71 21.54 6.43
N VAL A 85 -23.44 21.96 6.46
CA VAL A 85 -22.30 21.13 6.05
C VAL A 85 -22.17 19.88 6.92
N GLN A 86 -22.38 20.01 8.23
CA GLN A 86 -22.33 18.88 9.16
C GLN A 86 -23.49 17.89 8.93
N ASN A 87 -24.67 18.38 8.54
CA ASN A 87 -25.82 17.54 8.20
C ASN A 87 -25.63 16.86 6.83
N ALA A 88 -25.14 17.56 5.82
CA ALA A 88 -24.82 16.99 4.52
C ALA A 88 -23.71 15.93 4.59
N ALA A 89 -22.72 16.10 5.47
CA ALA A 89 -21.68 15.10 5.72
C ALA A 89 -22.23 13.82 6.37
N LYS A 90 -23.31 13.93 7.17
CA LYS A 90 -24.01 12.77 7.75
C LYS A 90 -24.90 12.05 6.72
N GLU A 91 -25.54 12.79 5.81
CA GLU A 91 -26.36 12.20 4.73
C GLU A 91 -25.53 11.53 3.62
N SER A 92 -24.25 11.91 3.47
CA SER A 92 -23.35 11.36 2.46
C SER A 92 -22.83 9.94 2.76
N PHE A 93 -23.22 9.33 3.89
CA PHE A 93 -22.99 7.93 4.20
C PHE A 93 -24.28 7.11 4.01
N PRO A 94 -24.58 6.60 2.80
CA PRO A 94 -25.52 5.49 2.71
C PRO A 94 -24.85 4.24 3.29
N GLN A 95 -25.47 3.69 4.32
CA GLN A 95 -25.28 2.29 4.72
C GLN A 95 -25.39 1.41 3.47
N SER A 96 -24.29 0.82 3.01
CA SER A 96 -24.36 -0.21 1.97
C SER A 96 -24.83 -1.52 2.59
N ASN A 97 -26.15 -1.61 2.77
CA ASN A 97 -26.84 -2.89 2.73
C ASN A 97 -26.76 -3.41 1.29
N SER A 98 -26.27 -4.64 1.17
CA SER A 98 -26.25 -5.44 -0.03
C SER A 98 -27.65 -5.61 -0.63
N VAL A 99 -27.93 -5.01 -1.78
CA VAL A 99 -28.95 -5.51 -2.72
C VAL A 99 -28.49 -5.30 -4.16
N SER A 100 -28.46 -6.43 -4.86
CA SER A 100 -28.44 -6.65 -6.31
C SER A 100 -29.22 -5.63 -7.16
N GLY A 101 -28.61 -5.17 -8.25
CA GLY A 101 -29.35 -4.47 -9.31
C GLY A 101 -28.43 -3.83 -10.36
N THR A 102 -28.05 -4.58 -11.38
CA THR A 102 -27.43 -4.07 -12.61
C THR A 102 -28.43 -3.25 -13.44
N PRO A 103 -28.06 -2.09 -14.01
CA PRO A 103 -28.88 -1.41 -15.00
C PRO A 103 -28.67 -1.99 -16.42
N THR A 104 -29.75 -2.47 -17.02
CA THR A 104 -29.98 -2.68 -18.47
C THR A 104 -30.09 -1.32 -19.17
N ASP A 105 -29.55 -1.05 -20.37
CA ASP A 105 -29.89 -1.52 -21.74
C ASP A 105 -28.98 -0.72 -22.75
N PRO A 106 -28.96 -0.92 -24.10
CA PRO A 106 -29.69 -1.88 -24.93
C PRO A 106 -28.84 -2.70 -25.95
N LYS A 107 -29.48 -3.77 -26.42
CA LYS A 107 -29.06 -4.75 -27.45
C LYS A 107 -28.84 -4.16 -28.85
N LYS A 108 -27.82 -4.65 -29.58
CA LYS A 108 -27.85 -5.03 -31.03
C LYS A 108 -26.55 -5.76 -31.46
N PRO A 109 -26.53 -6.53 -32.57
CA PRO A 109 -26.82 -7.96 -32.59
C PRO A 109 -25.61 -8.87 -32.90
N ARG A 110 -25.79 -10.16 -32.57
CA ARG A 110 -24.88 -11.30 -32.80
C ARG A 110 -24.56 -11.51 -34.28
N ARG A 111 -23.27 -11.72 -34.60
CA ARG A 111 -22.81 -12.52 -35.75
C ARG A 111 -22.12 -13.79 -35.25
N LYS A 112 -22.50 -14.93 -35.85
CA LYS A 112 -22.00 -16.28 -35.59
C LYS A 112 -20.77 -16.59 -36.44
N GLY A 113 -19.92 -17.49 -35.93
CA GLY A 113 -18.80 -18.15 -36.63
C GLY A 113 -17.46 -17.69 -36.05
N HIS A 114 -16.48 -18.51 -35.69
CA HIS A 114 -16.24 -19.93 -35.93
C HIS A 114 -15.50 -20.52 -34.71
N THR A 115 -15.70 -21.81 -34.48
CA THR A 115 -15.05 -22.64 -33.48
C THR A 115 -13.56 -22.82 -33.76
N GLU A 116 -12.69 -22.43 -32.83
CA GLU A 116 -11.35 -23.02 -32.72
C GLU A 116 -11.03 -23.32 -31.24
N LYS A 117 -10.84 -24.62 -30.99
CA LYS A 117 -10.40 -25.18 -29.72
C LYS A 117 -8.96 -24.74 -29.46
N ARG A 118 -8.70 -24.15 -28.29
CA ARG A 118 -7.36 -24.04 -27.70
C ARG A 118 -7.35 -24.56 -26.26
N PRO A 119 -6.23 -25.15 -25.84
CA PRO A 119 -6.22 -26.25 -24.87
C PRO A 119 -6.30 -25.76 -23.43
N SER A 120 -6.85 -26.62 -22.58
CA SER A 120 -6.91 -26.48 -21.14
C SER A 120 -5.54 -26.21 -20.54
N SER A 121 -5.34 -24.99 -20.04
CA SER A 121 -4.26 -24.73 -19.10
C SER A 121 -4.58 -25.51 -17.82
N ARG A 122 -3.63 -26.37 -17.47
CA ARG A 122 -3.62 -27.17 -16.25
C ARG A 122 -3.95 -26.28 -15.06
N LYS A 123 -4.88 -26.73 -14.21
CA LYS A 123 -5.05 -26.30 -12.81
C LYS A 123 -3.67 -26.20 -12.17
N SER A 124 -3.10 -25.00 -12.07
CA SER A 124 -2.09 -24.74 -11.08
C SER A 124 -2.83 -24.73 -9.75
N SER A 125 -2.64 -25.79 -8.96
CA SER A 125 -3.00 -25.76 -7.55
C SER A 125 -2.32 -24.53 -6.96
N SER A 126 -3.10 -23.52 -6.59
CA SER A 126 -2.65 -22.41 -5.77
C SER A 126 -2.22 -22.99 -4.43
N LYS A 127 -0.97 -23.46 -4.33
CA LYS A 127 -0.33 -23.71 -3.04
C LYS A 127 -0.42 -22.39 -2.30
N SER A 128 -1.26 -22.32 -1.27
CA SER A 128 -1.35 -21.15 -0.41
C SER A 128 0.06 -20.82 0.06
N ARG A 129 0.52 -19.60 -0.25
CA ARG A 129 1.85 -19.12 0.19
C ARG A 129 1.84 -19.18 1.71
N LYS A 130 2.73 -19.98 2.31
CA LYS A 130 2.87 -20.11 3.76
C LYS A 130 3.41 -18.78 4.32
N LYS A 131 2.86 -18.32 5.44
CA LYS A 131 3.41 -17.14 6.14
C LYS A 131 4.54 -17.57 7.07
N ILE A 132 5.69 -16.90 6.97
CA ILE A 132 6.84 -17.18 7.84
C ILE A 132 6.67 -16.42 9.15
N VAL A 133 6.96 -17.09 10.26
CA VAL A 133 6.90 -16.53 11.62
C VAL A 133 8.30 -16.54 12.22
N GLN A 134 8.70 -15.44 12.85
CA GLN A 134 9.96 -15.37 13.58
C GLN A 134 9.87 -16.15 14.90
N PRO A 135 10.97 -16.78 15.35
CA PRO A 135 11.04 -17.36 16.69
C PRO A 135 10.72 -16.32 17.76
N ILE A 136 9.92 -16.70 18.75
CA ILE A 136 9.61 -15.85 19.91
C ILE A 136 10.18 -16.47 21.19
N PRO A 137 10.50 -15.66 22.20
CA PRO A 137 10.84 -16.16 23.53
C PRO A 137 9.65 -16.96 24.11
N VAL A 138 9.96 -18.14 24.64
CA VAL A 138 8.99 -19.00 25.34
C VAL A 138 9.50 -19.34 26.73
N ASP A 139 8.60 -19.53 27.68
CA ASP A 139 8.91 -19.97 29.04
C ASP A 139 9.23 -21.47 29.07
N HIS A 140 9.58 -21.97 30.27
CA HIS A 140 9.85 -23.40 30.51
C HIS A 140 8.66 -24.32 30.16
N ASN A 141 7.45 -23.77 30.05
CA ASN A 141 6.23 -24.48 29.70
C ASN A 141 5.88 -24.35 28.20
N GLY A 142 6.73 -23.70 27.40
CA GLY A 142 6.52 -23.45 25.98
C GLY A 142 5.51 -22.34 25.67
N LYS A 143 5.11 -21.52 26.66
CA LYS A 143 4.22 -20.38 26.47
C LYS A 143 5.00 -19.13 26.08
N PRO A 144 4.46 -18.26 25.21
CA PRO A 144 5.09 -16.98 24.88
C PRO A 144 5.38 -16.12 26.12
N VAL A 145 6.57 -15.53 26.18
CA VAL A 145 6.92 -14.53 27.20
C VAL A 145 6.62 -13.14 26.65
N PHE A 146 5.88 -12.34 27.42
CA PHE A 146 5.55 -10.95 27.07
C PHE A 146 6.47 -9.97 27.81
N PRO A 147 6.73 -8.78 27.23
CA PRO A 147 6.27 -8.32 25.93
C PRO A 147 7.00 -8.97 24.75
N ILE A 148 6.31 -9.13 23.62
CA ILE A 148 6.89 -9.64 22.36
C ILE A 148 7.15 -8.46 21.43
N GLU A 149 8.42 -8.17 21.18
CA GLU A 149 8.85 -7.10 20.28
C GLU A 149 8.92 -7.58 18.83
N LEU A 150 8.21 -6.90 17.93
CA LEU A 150 8.02 -7.23 16.53
C LEU A 150 8.38 -6.00 15.67
N GLY A 151 9.59 -5.45 15.88
CA GLY A 151 10.03 -4.20 15.25
C GLY A 151 9.36 -2.98 15.88
N ARG A 152 8.48 -2.28 15.15
CA ARG A 152 7.74 -1.09 15.63
C ARG A 152 6.49 -1.43 16.44
N LEU A 153 6.10 -2.70 16.44
CA LEU A 153 4.95 -3.24 17.16
C LEU A 153 5.45 -4.05 18.36
N THR A 154 4.89 -3.79 19.53
CA THR A 154 5.16 -4.59 20.73
C THR A 154 3.85 -5.14 21.26
N VAL A 155 3.77 -6.45 21.49
CA VAL A 155 2.56 -7.10 22.00
C VAL A 155 2.75 -7.33 23.49
N HIS A 156 1.83 -6.83 24.31
CA HIS A 156 1.87 -6.94 25.78
C HIS A 156 0.98 -8.06 26.30
N SER A 157 -0.15 -8.31 25.63
CA SER A 157 -1.10 -9.35 25.99
C SER A 157 -1.85 -9.80 24.74
N LEU A 158 -2.00 -11.11 24.55
CA LEU A 158 -2.86 -11.66 23.49
C LEU A 158 -4.33 -11.67 23.87
N GLY A 159 -4.69 -11.47 25.14
CA GLY A 159 -6.06 -11.60 25.62
C GLY A 159 -6.62 -13.03 25.58
N GLU A 160 -7.93 -13.14 25.75
CA GLU A 160 -8.69 -14.39 25.73
C GLU A 160 -9.60 -14.47 24.50
N VAL A 161 -9.59 -15.63 23.82
CA VAL A 161 -10.44 -15.83 22.64
C VAL A 161 -11.88 -16.08 23.04
N VAL A 162 -12.76 -15.15 22.68
CA VAL A 162 -14.20 -15.25 22.87
C VAL A 162 -14.83 -15.98 21.67
N HIS A 163 -14.91 -17.31 21.75
CA HIS A 163 -15.39 -18.14 20.64
C HIS A 163 -16.91 -18.31 20.58
N ASN A 164 -17.64 -18.04 21.68
CA ASN A 164 -19.08 -18.21 21.78
C ASN A 164 -19.88 -17.07 21.15
N LYS A 165 -19.21 -16.00 20.69
CA LYS A 165 -19.83 -14.84 20.09
C LYS A 165 -19.28 -14.61 18.68
N PRO A 166 -20.14 -14.45 17.67
CA PRO A 166 -19.70 -14.33 16.28
C PRO A 166 -18.93 -13.02 16.04
N ASP A 167 -19.25 -11.94 16.75
CA ASP A 167 -18.65 -10.62 16.51
C ASP A 167 -17.17 -10.54 16.90
N PHE A 168 -16.70 -11.45 17.75
CA PHE A 168 -15.29 -11.53 18.17
C PHE A 168 -14.39 -12.23 17.16
N HIS A 169 -14.92 -12.69 16.02
CA HIS A 169 -14.09 -13.28 14.98
C HIS A 169 -14.73 -13.18 13.59
N THR A 170 -13.91 -12.82 12.61
CA THR A 170 -14.25 -12.82 11.19
C THR A 170 -13.58 -13.98 10.47
N GLU A 171 -13.79 -14.07 9.16
CA GLU A 171 -13.03 -14.98 8.30
C GLU A 171 -11.51 -14.81 8.43
N PHE A 172 -11.05 -13.59 8.66
CA PHE A 172 -9.65 -13.21 8.52
C PHE A 172 -8.94 -12.95 9.86
N SER A 173 -9.68 -12.74 10.94
CA SER A 173 -9.10 -12.31 12.22
C SER A 173 -9.97 -12.73 13.40
N ILE A 174 -9.32 -13.10 14.50
CA ILE A 174 -9.92 -13.28 15.81
C ILE A 174 -9.58 -12.03 16.63
N TYR A 175 -10.53 -11.53 17.41
CA TYR A 175 -10.39 -10.37 18.27
C TYR A 175 -10.45 -10.82 19.73
N PRO A 176 -9.32 -11.11 20.39
CA PRO A 176 -9.35 -11.57 21.77
C PRO A 176 -9.71 -10.43 22.74
N ALA A 177 -10.52 -10.72 23.75
CA ALA A 177 -10.80 -9.76 24.82
C ALA A 177 -9.59 -9.62 25.75
N GLY A 178 -9.17 -8.39 26.04
CA GLY A 178 -7.95 -8.10 26.81
C GLY A 178 -6.66 -8.13 25.98
N TYR A 179 -6.76 -8.15 24.65
CA TYR A 179 -5.61 -7.95 23.77
C TYR A 179 -5.03 -6.55 23.96
N VAL A 180 -3.71 -6.45 24.08
CA VAL A 180 -2.98 -5.19 24.25
C VAL A 180 -1.69 -5.22 23.42
N SER A 181 -1.53 -4.23 22.55
CA SER A 181 -0.29 -3.97 21.82
C SER A 181 0.06 -2.48 21.88
N THR A 182 1.32 -2.15 21.59
CA THR A 182 1.80 -0.77 21.44
C THR A 182 2.50 -0.58 20.11
N ARG A 183 2.34 0.59 19.52
CA ARG A 183 3.00 0.99 18.28
C ARG A 183 3.55 2.40 18.39
N VAL A 184 4.78 2.61 17.93
CA VAL A 184 5.37 3.95 17.82
C VAL A 184 4.85 4.63 16.56
N TYR A 185 4.31 5.83 16.69
CA TYR A 185 3.76 6.61 15.57
C TYR A 185 3.83 8.13 15.88
N GLY A 186 3.21 9.00 15.07
CA GLY A 186 3.26 10.45 15.27
C GLY A 186 2.31 10.94 16.36
N SER A 187 2.73 11.89 17.19
CA SER A 187 1.89 12.50 18.24
C SER A 187 0.65 13.19 17.66
N LEU A 188 -0.47 13.14 18.38
CA LEU A 188 -1.66 13.91 18.03
C LEU A 188 -1.46 15.42 18.27
N GLN A 189 -0.58 15.80 19.19
CA GLN A 189 -0.28 17.21 19.50
C GLN A 189 0.70 17.80 18.49
N ASP A 190 1.75 17.05 18.18
CA ASP A 190 2.73 17.40 17.15
C ASP A 190 3.15 16.16 16.34
N PRO A 191 2.56 15.93 15.16
CA PRO A 191 2.89 14.75 14.34
C PRO A 191 4.36 14.66 13.87
N THR A 192 5.18 15.69 14.11
CA THR A 192 6.64 15.66 13.90
C THR A 192 7.44 15.10 15.08
N GLN A 193 6.75 14.69 16.15
CA GLN A 193 7.31 13.98 17.29
C GLN A 193 6.75 12.56 17.38
N LYS A 194 7.59 11.63 17.85
CA LYS A 194 7.16 10.25 18.13
C LYS A 194 6.35 10.20 19.41
N CYS A 195 5.32 9.37 19.40
CA CYS A 195 4.58 8.98 20.60
C CYS A 195 4.19 7.49 20.53
N ILE A 196 3.81 6.92 21.67
CA ILE A 196 3.43 5.51 21.79
C ILE A 196 1.91 5.39 21.86
N TYR A 197 1.35 4.67 20.90
CA TYR A 197 -0.06 4.32 20.90
C TYR A 197 -0.29 2.93 21.47
N THR A 198 -1.06 2.84 22.54
CA THR A 198 -1.56 1.59 23.12
C THR A 198 -2.88 1.21 22.45
N CYS A 199 -2.89 0.08 21.75
CA CYS A 199 -4.05 -0.51 21.11
C CYS A 199 -4.66 -1.58 22.02
N LYS A 200 -5.96 -1.51 22.30
CA LYS A 200 -6.67 -2.48 23.15
C LYS A 200 -7.92 -3.02 22.49
N ILE A 201 -8.22 -4.28 22.76
CA ILE A 201 -9.51 -4.91 22.44
C ILE A 201 -10.15 -5.33 23.75
N SER A 202 -11.30 -4.75 24.08
CA SER A 202 -12.08 -5.08 25.27
C SER A 202 -13.42 -5.70 24.89
N ASN A 203 -14.05 -6.42 25.81
CA ASN A 203 -15.45 -6.83 25.67
C ASN A 203 -16.34 -5.76 26.32
N ALA A 204 -17.11 -5.03 25.50
CA ALA A 204 -18.08 -4.03 25.97
C ALA A 204 -19.45 -4.36 25.39
N ASN A 205 -20.46 -4.48 26.25
CA ASN A 205 -21.83 -4.85 25.85
C ASN A 205 -21.88 -6.12 25.00
N ASP A 206 -21.11 -7.13 25.41
CA ASP A 206 -20.99 -8.40 24.71
C ASP A 206 -20.43 -8.31 23.27
N MET A 207 -19.80 -7.20 22.90
CA MET A 207 -19.21 -6.95 21.58
C MET A 207 -17.73 -6.55 21.73
N PRO A 208 -16.87 -6.80 20.72
CA PRO A 208 -15.50 -6.29 20.77
C PRO A 208 -15.50 -4.78 20.62
N ARG A 209 -14.79 -4.10 21.53
CA ARG A 209 -14.55 -2.66 21.48
C ARG A 209 -13.07 -2.41 21.29
N PHE A 210 -12.75 -1.58 20.30
CA PHE A 210 -11.39 -1.25 19.91
C PHE A 210 -11.04 0.15 20.45
N GLU A 211 -9.82 0.27 20.95
CA GLU A 211 -9.31 1.50 21.54
C GLU A 211 -7.86 1.75 21.08
N ILE A 212 -7.56 3.00 20.72
CA ILE A 212 -6.21 3.52 20.50
C ILE A 212 -6.01 4.69 21.48
N ALA A 213 -5.19 4.47 22.50
CA ALA A 213 -4.80 5.49 23.47
C ALA A 213 -3.39 5.98 23.19
N SER A 214 -3.18 7.30 23.13
CA SER A 214 -1.84 7.90 23.07
C SER A 214 -1.33 8.15 24.50
N ASP A 215 -0.02 8.07 24.68
CA ASP A 215 0.73 8.52 25.85
C ASP A 215 0.66 10.04 26.11
N ASP A 216 0.24 10.84 25.12
CA ASP A 216 0.15 12.30 25.20
C ASP A 216 -1.12 12.82 25.90
N TRP A 217 -1.68 12.06 26.84
CA TRP A 217 -2.86 12.42 27.67
C TRP A 217 -4.13 12.79 26.86
N ASN A 218 -4.20 12.38 25.59
CA ASN A 218 -5.36 12.56 24.75
C ASN A 218 -6.47 11.56 25.09
N PRO A 219 -7.75 11.93 24.93
CA PRO A 219 -8.84 10.98 25.09
C PRO A 219 -8.68 9.83 24.08
N PRO A 220 -8.84 8.58 24.53
CA PRO A 220 -8.66 7.42 23.67
C PRO A 220 -9.61 7.47 22.48
N ILE A 221 -9.10 7.10 21.31
CA ILE A 221 -9.90 6.91 20.11
C ILE A 221 -10.55 5.54 20.24
N THR A 222 -11.87 5.49 20.17
CA THR A 222 -12.60 4.24 20.32
C THR A 222 -13.53 4.00 19.15
N GLY A 223 -13.76 2.74 18.81
CA GLY A 223 -14.66 2.36 17.73
C GLY A 223 -15.02 0.88 17.75
N ASP A 224 -16.00 0.51 16.92
CA ASP A 224 -16.54 -0.85 16.84
C ASP A 224 -15.69 -1.77 15.94
N THR A 225 -14.75 -1.21 15.18
CA THR A 225 -13.76 -1.95 14.39
C THR A 225 -12.38 -1.32 14.51
N PRO A 226 -11.28 -2.08 14.25
CA PRO A 226 -9.94 -1.51 14.19
C PRO A 226 -9.84 -0.37 13.17
N ASP A 227 -10.49 -0.52 12.02
CA ASP A 227 -10.45 0.42 10.91
C ASP A 227 -11.11 1.75 11.23
N VAL A 228 -12.18 1.75 12.03
CA VAL A 228 -12.79 2.99 12.53
C VAL A 228 -11.81 3.76 13.41
N CYS A 229 -11.14 3.06 14.34
CA CYS A 229 -10.15 3.69 15.22
C CYS A 229 -8.98 4.28 14.43
N HIS A 230 -8.46 3.52 13.46
CA HIS A 230 -7.32 3.95 12.65
C HIS A 230 -7.67 5.09 11.70
N SER A 231 -8.86 5.06 11.07
CA SER A 231 -9.36 6.20 10.27
C SER A 231 -9.38 7.50 11.09
N LEU A 232 -9.92 7.44 12.31
CA LEU A 232 -10.00 8.60 13.21
C LEU A 232 -8.62 9.07 13.66
N LEU A 233 -7.67 8.15 13.90
CA LEU A 233 -6.29 8.51 14.19
C LEU A 233 -5.66 9.29 13.04
N LEU A 234 -5.76 8.77 11.81
CA LEU A 234 -5.20 9.41 10.62
C LEU A 234 -5.85 10.78 10.34
N GLN A 235 -7.15 10.89 10.56
CA GLN A 235 -7.87 12.16 10.47
C GLN A 235 -7.31 13.18 11.47
N ARG A 236 -7.14 12.80 12.74
CA ARG A 236 -6.58 13.71 13.77
C ARG A 236 -5.15 14.15 13.44
N ILE A 237 -4.33 13.28 12.85
CA ILE A 237 -2.97 13.64 12.38
C ILE A 237 -3.04 14.69 11.27
N ASN A 238 -3.86 14.48 10.25
CA ASN A 238 -4.03 15.45 9.16
C ASN A 238 -4.61 16.79 9.66
N ASP A 239 -5.55 16.74 10.60
CA ASP A 239 -6.15 17.95 11.19
C ASP A 239 -5.14 18.74 12.03
N SER A 240 -4.31 18.04 12.83
CA SER A 240 -3.23 18.65 13.64
C SER A 240 -2.22 19.42 12.78
N LEU A 241 -1.86 18.87 11.61
CA LEU A 241 -0.97 19.54 10.66
C LEU A 241 -1.69 20.53 9.74
N SER A 242 -3.02 20.53 9.72
CA SER A 242 -3.84 21.19 8.69
C SER A 242 -3.45 20.82 7.25
N LEU A 243 -2.89 19.62 7.04
CA LEU A 243 -2.36 19.10 5.78
C LEU A 243 -2.77 17.63 5.60
N ASN A 244 -3.05 17.21 4.36
CA ASN A 244 -3.36 15.81 4.06
C ASN A 244 -2.07 15.00 3.84
N VAL A 245 -1.28 14.80 4.90
CA VAL A 245 0.00 14.08 4.84
C VAL A 245 -0.16 12.56 4.81
N VAL A 246 -1.29 12.03 5.28
CA VAL A 246 -1.58 10.60 5.25
C VAL A 246 -2.89 10.32 4.53
N SER A 247 -2.92 9.21 3.80
CA SER A 247 -4.17 8.69 3.22
C SER A 247 -5.14 8.34 4.35
N THR A 248 -6.42 8.69 4.20
CA THR A 248 -7.48 8.30 5.14
C THR A 248 -7.98 6.87 4.92
N ARG A 249 -7.31 6.08 4.06
CA ARG A 249 -7.63 4.67 3.88
C ARG A 249 -7.27 3.89 5.16
N PRO A 250 -8.24 3.28 5.85
CA PRO A 250 -7.95 2.57 7.09
C PRO A 250 -7.13 1.31 6.85
N ARG A 251 -6.25 1.05 7.82
CA ARG A 251 -5.43 -0.15 7.98
C ARG A 251 -5.39 -0.54 9.46
N GLY A 252 -6.55 -0.57 10.10
CA GLY A 252 -6.66 -0.74 11.55
C GLY A 252 -6.17 -2.10 12.04
N HIS A 253 -6.46 -3.18 11.32
CA HIS A 253 -5.94 -4.50 11.69
C HIS A 253 -4.41 -4.54 11.67
N ASP A 254 -3.78 -3.85 10.71
CA ASP A 254 -2.32 -3.72 10.63
C ASP A 254 -1.79 -2.84 11.77
N PHE A 255 -2.45 -1.72 12.05
CA PHE A 255 -2.07 -0.81 13.13
C PHE A 255 -2.11 -1.51 14.50
N PHE A 256 -3.18 -2.27 14.80
CA PHE A 256 -3.30 -3.08 16.02
C PHE A 256 -2.32 -4.28 16.05
N GLY A 257 -1.74 -4.65 14.90
CA GLY A 257 -0.83 -5.77 14.74
C GLY A 257 -1.50 -7.13 14.53
N LEU A 258 -2.82 -7.16 14.33
CA LEU A 258 -3.61 -8.39 14.16
C LEU A 258 -3.32 -9.13 12.85
N THR A 259 -2.67 -8.47 11.88
CA THR A 259 -2.25 -9.06 10.60
C THR A 259 -0.81 -9.56 10.59
N HIS A 260 -0.02 -9.25 11.64
CA HIS A 260 1.37 -9.69 11.79
C HIS A 260 1.42 -11.22 11.94
N PRO A 261 2.31 -11.98 11.25
CA PRO A 261 2.22 -13.44 11.18
C PRO A 261 2.41 -14.05 12.55
N THR A 262 3.35 -13.50 13.33
CA THR A 262 3.60 -13.94 14.69
C THR A 262 2.35 -13.76 15.54
N VAL A 263 1.70 -12.60 15.50
CA VAL A 263 0.48 -12.35 16.28
C VAL A 263 -0.64 -13.27 15.83
N GLN A 264 -0.88 -13.40 14.52
CA GLN A 264 -1.88 -14.32 13.97
C GLN A 264 -1.62 -15.77 14.38
N HIS A 265 -0.37 -16.21 14.29
CA HIS A 265 0.03 -17.56 14.69
C HIS A 265 -0.22 -17.81 16.17
N LEU A 266 0.11 -16.83 17.02
CA LEU A 266 -0.11 -16.95 18.46
C LEU A 266 -1.59 -16.96 18.82
N ILE A 267 -2.38 -16.04 18.28
CA ILE A 267 -3.84 -16.00 18.51
C ILE A 267 -4.50 -17.29 18.01
N GLN A 268 -4.10 -17.81 16.85
CA GLN A 268 -4.64 -19.06 16.31
C GLN A 268 -4.31 -20.29 17.18
N ASN A 269 -3.20 -20.25 17.92
CA ASN A 269 -2.81 -21.32 18.85
C ASN A 269 -3.37 -21.12 20.27
N SER A 270 -4.06 -20.02 20.56
CA SER A 270 -4.70 -19.77 21.84
C SER A 270 -5.88 -20.71 22.08
N ASN A 271 -6.16 -20.96 23.36
CA ASN A 271 -7.33 -21.72 23.79
C ASN A 271 -8.61 -21.05 23.23
N GLY A 272 -9.51 -21.85 22.67
CA GLY A 272 -10.76 -21.36 22.09
C GLY A 272 -10.70 -21.02 20.59
N ALA A 273 -9.51 -20.79 20.01
CA ALA A 273 -9.39 -20.41 18.59
C ALA A 273 -9.97 -21.46 17.61
N ARG A 274 -9.88 -22.75 17.96
CA ARG A 274 -10.48 -23.86 17.18
C ARG A 274 -12.01 -23.85 17.16
N ARG A 275 -12.64 -23.14 18.09
CA ARG A 275 -14.10 -23.06 18.25
C ARG A 275 -14.70 -21.82 17.57
N CYS A 276 -13.87 -20.92 17.03
CA CYS A 276 -14.30 -19.78 16.23
C CYS A 276 -14.81 -20.26 14.87
N SER A 277 -16.13 -20.37 14.72
CA SER A 277 -16.77 -20.99 13.56
C SER A 277 -16.51 -20.26 12.24
N ASN A 278 -16.37 -18.93 12.28
CA ASN A 278 -16.17 -18.13 11.07
C ASN A 278 -14.70 -18.03 10.65
N TYR A 279 -13.75 -18.34 11.54
CA TYR A 279 -12.34 -18.07 11.33
C TYR A 279 -11.66 -19.10 10.41
N LYS A 280 -11.01 -18.63 9.34
CA LYS A 280 -10.24 -19.49 8.44
C LYS A 280 -8.79 -19.62 8.89
N TRP A 281 -8.40 -20.86 9.18
CA TRP A 281 -7.07 -21.20 9.65
C TRP A 281 -5.99 -20.94 8.60
N ILE A 282 -4.94 -20.25 9.02
CA ILE A 282 -3.78 -19.92 8.19
C ILE A 282 -2.64 -20.89 8.52
N LYS A 283 -1.89 -21.31 7.49
CA LYS A 283 -0.68 -22.13 7.65
C LYS A 283 0.53 -21.23 7.84
N PHE A 284 1.20 -21.43 8.96
CA PHE A 284 2.43 -20.72 9.33
C PHE A 284 3.63 -21.67 9.30
N GLU A 285 4.81 -21.14 8.98
CA GLU A 285 6.09 -21.84 9.05
C GLU A 285 7.06 -21.03 9.89
N VAL A 286 7.62 -21.63 10.95
CA VAL A 286 8.59 -20.93 11.81
C VAL A 286 9.95 -20.96 11.12
N SER A 287 10.55 -19.79 10.90
CA SER A 287 11.91 -19.69 10.35
C SER A 287 12.91 -20.31 11.33
N ARG A 288 13.80 -21.18 10.84
CA ARG A 288 14.85 -21.81 11.65
C ARG A 288 16.07 -20.91 11.86
N GLU A 289 16.31 -19.95 10.96
CA GLU A 289 17.29 -18.91 11.21
C GLU A 289 16.62 -17.69 11.86
N ALA A 290 17.20 -17.24 12.99
CA ALA A 290 17.10 -15.88 13.49
C ALA A 290 17.91 -14.92 12.59
N SER A 291 17.77 -15.07 11.27
CA SER A 291 18.57 -14.35 10.30
C SER A 291 18.22 -12.88 10.38
N ARG A 292 19.26 -12.06 10.55
CA ARG A 292 19.29 -10.60 10.61
C ARG A 292 18.68 -9.87 9.39
N ASN A 293 18.04 -10.60 8.48
CA ASN A 293 17.14 -10.07 7.47
C ASN A 293 15.73 -10.54 7.79
N SER A 294 15.11 -9.91 8.79
CA SER A 294 13.66 -9.80 8.84
C SER A 294 13.22 -9.35 7.45
N GLN A 295 12.57 -10.22 6.70
CA GLN A 295 11.86 -9.82 5.51
C GLN A 295 10.83 -8.81 6.02
N ALA A 296 11.15 -7.51 5.91
CA ALA A 296 10.42 -6.43 6.56
C ALA A 296 8.96 -6.68 6.30
N TYR A 297 8.20 -6.88 7.39
CA TYR A 297 6.78 -7.10 7.24
C TYR A 297 6.25 -5.87 6.50
N ALA A 298 5.58 -6.07 5.37
CA ALA A 298 5.36 -5.05 4.34
C ALA A 298 4.55 -3.81 4.81
N ASP A 299 4.13 -3.79 6.07
CA ASP A 299 3.48 -2.68 6.75
C ASP A 299 4.40 -1.47 6.97
N ASP A 300 5.72 -1.66 6.81
CA ASP A 300 6.73 -0.62 7.10
C ASP A 300 6.79 0.52 6.08
N ASN A 301 6.18 0.38 4.90
CA ASN A 301 6.26 1.35 3.80
C ASN A 301 5.05 2.30 3.67
N ASP A 302 4.17 2.34 4.68
CA ASP A 302 2.93 3.12 4.64
C ASP A 302 2.99 4.26 5.67
N ALA A 303 2.75 5.49 5.22
CA ALA A 303 2.77 6.67 6.07
C ALA A 303 1.72 6.61 7.19
N GLY A 304 0.64 5.84 7.03
CA GLY A 304 -0.39 5.61 8.03
C GLY A 304 -0.02 4.61 9.14
N LEU A 305 1.09 3.88 8.99
CA LEU A 305 1.53 2.83 9.93
C LEU A 305 2.95 3.05 10.45
N SER A 306 3.77 3.82 9.73
CA SER A 306 5.19 4.01 9.98
C SER A 306 5.50 5.48 10.20
N TYR A 307 6.07 5.81 11.37
CA TYR A 307 6.48 7.17 11.69
C TYR A 307 7.49 7.73 10.69
N GLU A 308 8.44 6.90 10.24
CA GLU A 308 9.45 7.36 9.28
C GLU A 308 8.81 7.79 7.94
N TYR A 309 7.77 7.08 7.49
CA TYR A 309 7.02 7.44 6.29
C TYR A 309 6.06 8.61 6.51
N LEU A 310 5.46 8.73 7.70
CA LEU A 310 4.72 9.92 8.10
C LEU A 310 5.63 11.15 8.02
N GLN A 311 6.81 11.10 8.64
CA GLN A 311 7.76 12.21 8.64
C GLN A 311 8.20 12.59 7.22
N ARG A 312 8.47 11.60 6.35
CA ARG A 312 8.74 11.83 4.92
C ARG A 312 7.60 12.56 4.24
N SER A 313 6.37 12.13 4.47
CA SER A 313 5.18 12.76 3.88
C SER A 313 4.98 14.19 4.39
N ILE A 314 5.19 14.43 5.69
CA ILE A 314 5.17 15.79 6.27
C ILE A 314 6.22 16.68 5.60
N ASN A 315 7.46 16.20 5.50
CA ASN A 315 8.55 16.95 4.89
C ASN A 315 8.26 17.24 3.40
N TYR A 316 7.68 16.28 2.68
CA TYR A 316 7.27 16.44 1.30
C TYR A 316 6.19 17.53 1.14
N CYS A 317 5.14 17.50 1.96
CA CYS A 317 4.11 18.53 1.96
C CYS A 317 4.70 19.91 2.31
N LYS A 318 5.57 20.00 3.31
CA LYS A 318 6.26 21.26 3.67
C LYS A 318 7.09 21.81 2.51
N TYR A 319 7.89 20.98 1.85
CA TYR A 319 8.69 21.37 0.69
C TYR A 319 7.80 21.90 -0.45
N LYS A 320 6.71 21.20 -0.78
CA LYS A 320 5.78 21.66 -1.83
C LYS A 320 5.13 23.01 -1.55
N MET A 321 4.99 23.41 -0.29
CA MET A 321 4.44 24.72 0.08
C MET A 321 5.45 25.86 -0.04
N ALA A 322 6.76 25.59 0.00
CA ALA A 322 7.80 26.61 -0.06
C ALA A 322 9.10 26.07 -0.73
N PRO A 323 9.05 25.68 -2.01
CA PRO A 323 10.18 25.03 -2.69
C PRO A 323 11.40 25.95 -2.84
N ASP A 324 11.19 27.27 -2.87
CA ASP A 324 12.27 28.27 -3.04
C ASP A 324 13.04 28.56 -1.74
N VAL A 325 12.51 28.12 -0.59
CA VAL A 325 13.07 28.42 0.75
C VAL A 325 13.60 27.16 1.43
N LEU A 326 13.05 25.99 1.10
CA LEU A 326 13.39 24.73 1.75
C LEU A 326 14.27 23.86 0.85
N GLN A 327 15.34 23.30 1.43
CA GLN A 327 16.16 22.31 0.73
C GLN A 327 15.34 21.07 0.38
N ARG A 328 15.55 20.55 -0.83
CA ARG A 328 14.94 19.32 -1.32
C ARG A 328 15.26 18.15 -0.37
N PRO A 329 14.27 17.36 0.08
CA PRO A 329 14.53 16.20 0.92
C PRO A 329 15.44 15.16 0.24
N GLU A 330 16.37 14.53 0.97
CA GLU A 330 17.32 13.55 0.40
C GLU A 330 16.63 12.28 -0.15
N ASP A 331 15.47 11.91 0.39
CA ASP A 331 14.65 10.76 -0.06
C ASP A 331 13.73 11.12 -1.27
N PHE A 332 13.92 12.27 -1.90
CA PHE A 332 13.12 12.70 -3.04
C PHE A 332 13.52 11.91 -4.29
N VAL A 333 12.77 10.84 -4.60
CA VAL A 333 12.85 10.15 -5.88
C VAL A 333 11.94 10.88 -6.87
N ASP A 334 12.52 11.65 -7.79
CA ASP A 334 11.80 12.03 -9.00
C ASP A 334 11.56 10.73 -9.79
N SER A 335 10.31 10.43 -10.16
CA SER A 335 10.04 9.35 -11.13
C SER A 335 10.78 9.55 -12.47
N LYS A 336 11.37 10.72 -12.70
CA LYS A 336 12.23 11.04 -13.84
C LYS A 336 13.61 10.38 -13.78
N ASP A 337 14.11 9.99 -12.60
CA ASP A 337 15.49 9.47 -12.46
C ASP A 337 15.61 7.95 -12.66
N ASN A 338 14.49 7.23 -12.83
CA ASN A 338 14.47 5.79 -13.15
C ASN A 338 14.32 5.48 -14.65
N LEU A 339 14.45 6.48 -15.53
CA LEU A 339 14.45 6.28 -16.99
C LEU A 339 15.84 6.46 -17.62
N VAL A 340 16.91 6.10 -16.89
CA VAL A 340 18.24 5.92 -17.49
C VAL A 340 18.73 4.51 -17.16
N LEU A 341 18.92 3.73 -18.23
CA LEU A 341 19.40 2.34 -18.32
C LEU A 341 18.31 1.26 -18.18
N PHE A 342 17.69 0.88 -19.30
CA PHE A 342 18.06 -0.34 -20.07
C PHE A 342 17.56 -0.27 -21.52
#